data_AF-A0A928RZP7-F1
#
_entry.id   AF-A0A928RZP7-F1
#
_cell.length_a   1.000
_cell.length_b   1.000
_cell.length_c   1.000
_cell.angle_alpha   90.00
_cell.angle_beta   90.00
_cell.angle_gamma   90.00
#
_symmetry.space_group_name_H-M   'P 1'
#
loop_
_entity.id
_entity.type
_entity.pdbx_description
1 polymer ?
#
loop_
_entity_poly.entity_id
_entity_poly.type
_entity_poly.pdbx_seq_one_letter_code
_entity_poly.pdbx_strand_id
1 'polypeptide(L)'
;MLFAVAAPSAYAAGERTGAGADVEKFKTQIQEDTDLSQSDIDAIEPQLNEFAQRDADPQAVSDLAKTAVDNDCTGPCLRDVLASMSTAMQRGLSDSDAHDMVSQTLRDQVQAREGEVTDPADLGSDIRASVDSQLAGMPGGEPGAMGGGAADGGTTGGTMSGDAGQTGKAY
;
A
#
# COMPACT_ATOMS: atom_id res chain seq x y z
N MET A 1 30.09 56.08 11.14
CA MET A 1 30.07 54.60 11.18
C MET A 1 28.69 54.15 10.73
N LEU A 2 28.58 53.60 9.52
CA LEU A 2 27.32 53.20 8.90
C LEU A 2 27.54 51.85 8.21
N PHE A 3 26.48 51.04 8.20
CA PHE A 3 26.32 49.69 7.63
C PHE A 3 26.71 48.51 8.54
N ALA A 4 25.82 48.20 9.50
CA ALA A 4 25.65 46.84 9.98
C ALA A 4 24.57 46.17 9.11
N VAL A 5 25.06 45.36 8.18
CA VAL A 5 24.54 44.09 7.64
C VAL A 5 23.03 43.95 7.46
N ALA A 6 22.65 43.85 6.18
CA ALA A 6 21.37 43.40 5.68
C ALA A 6 20.98 42.00 6.21
N ALA A 7 19.78 41.93 6.79
CA ALA A 7 18.62 41.13 6.35
C ALA A 7 18.79 39.59 6.14
N PRO A 8 17.69 38.84 5.93
CA PRO A 8 17.22 37.84 6.89
C PRO A 8 17.39 36.41 6.35
N SER A 9 17.27 35.45 7.26
CA SER A 9 16.81 34.08 6.98
C SER A 9 17.50 33.36 5.83
N ALA A 10 18.61 32.70 6.14
CA ALA A 10 19.01 31.48 5.44
C ALA A 10 17.91 30.42 5.69
N TYR A 11 16.84 30.49 4.90
CA TYR A 11 15.97 29.35 4.66
C TYR A 11 16.85 28.23 4.12
N ALA A 12 16.86 27.10 4.82
CA ALA A 12 17.41 25.85 4.34
C ALA A 12 16.78 25.53 2.97
N ALA A 13 17.58 25.73 1.93
CA ALA A 13 17.28 25.39 0.55
C ALA A 13 18.34 24.40 0.02
N GLY A 14 18.71 23.41 0.83
CA GLY A 14 18.80 22.03 0.35
C GLY A 14 17.60 21.38 1.02
N GLU A 15 16.68 20.70 0.36
CA GLU A 15 16.83 19.38 -0.22
C GLU A 15 15.64 19.18 -1.17
N ARG A 16 15.71 19.66 -2.42
CA ARG A 16 14.74 19.26 -3.49
C ARG A 16 15.41 18.76 -4.75
N THR A 17 16.74 18.69 -4.74
CA THR A 17 17.55 18.18 -5.84
C THR A 17 17.70 16.65 -5.81
N GLY A 18 17.28 15.98 -4.73
CA GLY A 18 17.24 14.52 -4.61
C GLY A 18 15.99 13.93 -5.29
N ALA A 19 14.80 14.37 -4.86
CA ALA A 19 13.53 13.82 -5.34
C ALA A 19 13.39 13.74 -6.88
N GLY A 20 13.92 14.71 -7.63
CA GLY A 20 13.92 14.67 -9.09
C GLY A 20 14.89 13.63 -9.70
N ALA A 21 16.06 13.43 -9.08
CA ALA A 21 17.01 12.40 -9.50
C ALA A 21 16.52 10.99 -9.11
N ASP A 22 15.79 10.87 -8.02
CA ASP A 22 15.25 9.60 -7.55
C ASP A 22 14.04 9.15 -8.40
N VAL A 23 13.16 10.08 -8.84
CA VAL A 23 12.10 9.77 -9.82
C VAL A 23 12.65 9.22 -11.14
N GLU A 24 13.72 9.81 -11.67
CA GLU A 24 14.34 9.35 -12.91
C GLU A 24 14.98 7.95 -12.76
N LYS A 25 15.45 7.58 -11.56
CA LYS A 25 15.88 6.20 -11.28
C LYS A 25 14.71 5.23 -11.36
N PHE A 26 13.57 5.53 -10.72
CA PHE A 26 12.39 4.67 -10.81
C PHE A 26 11.94 4.50 -12.26
N LYS A 27 11.85 5.60 -13.02
CA LYS A 27 11.45 5.54 -14.45
C LYS A 27 12.40 4.66 -15.26
N THR A 28 13.71 4.86 -15.08
CA THR A 28 14.73 4.08 -15.80
C THR A 28 14.62 2.60 -15.44
N GLN A 29 14.53 2.27 -14.14
CA GLN A 29 14.44 0.89 -13.66
C GLN A 29 13.18 0.19 -14.22
N ILE A 30 12.01 0.84 -14.10
CA ILE A 30 10.75 0.29 -14.61
C ILE A 30 10.82 0.13 -16.13
N GLN A 31 11.40 1.08 -16.87
CA GLN A 31 11.53 0.99 -18.32
C GLN A 31 12.55 -0.07 -18.78
N GLU A 32 13.55 -0.40 -17.96
CA GLU A 32 14.50 -1.50 -18.24
C GLU A 32 13.89 -2.87 -17.92
N ASP A 33 13.08 -2.96 -16.86
CA ASP A 33 12.49 -4.21 -16.38
C ASP A 33 11.14 -4.54 -17.02
N THR A 34 10.49 -3.56 -17.67
CA THR A 34 9.17 -3.69 -18.30
C THR A 34 9.16 -3.11 -19.72
N ASP A 35 8.33 -3.67 -20.60
CA ASP A 35 8.11 -3.15 -21.97
C ASP A 35 7.11 -1.96 -22.02
N LEU A 36 6.99 -1.18 -20.94
CA LEU A 36 6.06 -0.05 -20.88
C LEU A 36 6.45 1.06 -21.85
N SER A 37 5.44 1.67 -22.47
CA SER A 37 5.67 2.84 -23.32
C SER A 37 6.02 4.07 -22.47
N GLN A 38 6.71 5.05 -23.07
CA GLN A 38 7.01 6.31 -22.38
C GLN A 38 5.74 6.99 -21.85
N SER A 39 4.63 6.88 -22.57
CA SER A 39 3.34 7.43 -22.15
C SER A 39 2.80 6.76 -20.89
N ASP A 40 3.07 5.47 -20.69
CA ASP A 40 2.65 4.74 -19.49
C ASP A 40 3.54 5.13 -18.29
N ILE A 41 4.85 5.25 -18.53
CA ILE A 41 5.83 5.74 -17.54
C ILE A 41 5.47 7.16 -17.08
N ASP A 42 5.14 8.06 -18.00
CA ASP A 42 4.74 9.44 -17.68
C ASP A 42 3.39 9.47 -16.92
N ALA A 43 2.49 8.52 -17.19
CA ALA A 43 1.19 8.43 -16.50
C ALA A 43 1.32 7.99 -15.04
N ILE A 44 2.37 7.26 -14.69
CA ILE A 44 2.67 6.81 -13.32
C ILE A 44 3.68 7.70 -12.58
N GLU A 45 4.23 8.72 -13.25
CA GLU A 45 5.17 9.68 -12.64
C GLU A 45 4.69 10.27 -11.30
N PRO A 46 3.39 10.63 -11.11
CA PRO A 46 2.91 11.11 -9.83
C PRO A 46 3.17 10.12 -8.67
N GLN A 47 2.97 8.83 -8.92
CA GLN A 47 3.22 7.75 -7.95
C GLN A 47 4.71 7.61 -7.70
N LEU A 48 5.54 7.64 -8.76
CA LEU A 48 7.01 7.59 -8.62
C LEU A 48 7.54 8.76 -7.79
N ASN A 49 6.90 9.92 -7.89
CA ASN A 49 7.24 11.07 -7.05
C ASN A 49 6.93 10.82 -5.56
N GLU A 50 5.81 10.15 -5.25
CA GLU A 50 5.48 9.75 -3.88
C GLU A 50 6.49 8.74 -3.32
N PHE A 51 6.93 7.77 -4.12
CA PHE A 51 7.98 6.82 -3.73
C PHE A 51 9.32 7.53 -3.47
N ALA A 52 9.72 8.44 -4.37
CA ALA A 52 10.95 9.23 -4.22
C ALA A 52 10.95 10.13 -2.97
N GLN A 53 9.81 10.73 -2.61
CA GLN A 53 9.68 11.53 -1.39
C GLN A 53 9.84 10.71 -0.11
N ARG A 54 9.65 9.39 -0.19
CA ARG A 54 9.66 8.47 0.94
C ARG A 54 10.95 7.63 1.01
N ASP A 55 11.88 7.86 0.11
CA ASP A 55 13.11 7.05 -0.03
C ASP A 55 12.79 5.56 -0.24
N ALA A 56 11.70 5.27 -0.96
CA ALA A 56 11.30 3.89 -1.23
C ALA A 56 12.31 3.18 -2.13
N ASP A 57 12.39 1.86 -2.02
CA ASP A 57 13.36 1.08 -2.79
C ASP A 57 13.00 1.01 -4.29
N PRO A 58 13.87 1.47 -5.21
CA PRO A 58 13.60 1.44 -6.65
C PRO A 58 13.40 0.04 -7.22
N GLN A 59 14.08 -0.97 -6.67
CA GLN A 59 13.93 -2.35 -7.13
C GLN A 59 12.55 -2.88 -6.75
N ALA A 60 12.09 -2.64 -5.51
CA ALA A 60 10.76 -3.08 -5.06
C ALA A 60 9.63 -2.45 -5.90
N VAL A 61 9.75 -1.17 -6.25
CA VAL A 61 8.77 -0.50 -7.12
C VAL A 61 8.82 -1.05 -8.56
N SER A 62 10.02 -1.31 -9.09
CA SER A 62 10.22 -1.91 -10.42
C SER A 62 9.65 -3.33 -10.49
N ASP A 63 9.93 -4.17 -9.49
CA ASP A 63 9.45 -5.54 -9.40
C ASP A 63 7.91 -5.61 -9.29
N LEU A 64 7.29 -4.67 -8.55
CA LEU A 64 5.83 -4.54 -8.50
C LEU A 64 5.26 -4.13 -9.85
N ALA A 65 5.87 -3.15 -10.51
CA ALA A 65 5.43 -2.69 -11.83
C ALA A 65 5.52 -3.83 -12.86
N LYS A 66 6.62 -4.57 -12.86
CA LYS A 66 6.80 -5.76 -13.69
C LYS A 66 5.75 -6.82 -13.40
N THR A 67 5.49 -7.12 -12.12
CA THR A 67 4.43 -8.07 -11.75
C THR A 67 3.07 -7.63 -12.27
N ALA A 68 2.74 -6.34 -12.23
CA ALA A 68 1.51 -5.80 -12.82
C ALA A 68 1.47 -5.98 -14.34
N VAL A 69 2.53 -5.61 -15.06
CA VAL A 69 2.61 -5.76 -16.52
C VAL A 69 2.52 -7.23 -16.95
N ASP A 70 3.20 -8.15 -16.25
CA ASP A 70 3.15 -9.59 -16.51
C ASP A 70 1.74 -10.20 -16.32
N ASN A 71 0.84 -9.48 -15.64
CA ASN A 71 -0.56 -9.86 -15.43
C ASN A 71 -1.54 -8.97 -16.23
N ASP A 72 -1.08 -8.36 -17.33
CA ASP A 72 -1.86 -7.46 -18.21
C ASP A 72 -2.42 -6.21 -17.50
N CYS A 73 -1.89 -5.86 -16.32
CA CYS A 73 -2.29 -4.70 -15.53
C CYS A 73 -1.43 -3.49 -15.91
N THR A 74 -1.82 -2.79 -16.99
CA THR A 74 -1.16 -1.58 -17.50
C THR A 74 -2.04 -0.33 -17.35
N GLY A 75 -1.49 0.85 -17.65
CA GLY A 75 -2.22 2.11 -17.65
C GLY A 75 -2.90 2.43 -16.30
N PRO A 76 -4.23 2.61 -16.24
CA PRO A 76 -4.94 2.89 -14.99
C PRO A 76 -4.73 1.82 -13.91
N CYS A 77 -4.64 0.54 -14.30
CA CYS A 77 -4.45 -0.56 -13.37
C CYS A 77 -3.11 -0.45 -12.65
N LEU A 78 -2.04 -0.27 -13.41
CA LEU A 78 -0.68 -0.10 -12.88
C LEU A 78 -0.60 1.08 -11.91
N ARG A 79 -1.23 2.20 -12.29
CA ARG A 79 -1.31 3.39 -11.44
C ARG A 79 -1.98 3.10 -10.09
N ASP A 80 -3.03 2.30 -10.08
CA ASP A 80 -3.77 1.94 -8.87
C ASP A 80 -3.01 0.94 -8.01
N VAL A 81 -2.30 -0.01 -8.62
CA VAL A 81 -1.38 -0.94 -7.94
C VAL A 81 -0.28 -0.17 -7.23
N LEU A 82 0.41 0.74 -7.92
CA LEU A 82 1.45 1.58 -7.35
C LEU A 82 0.93 2.50 -6.24
N ALA A 83 -0.25 3.10 -6.42
CA ALA A 83 -0.90 3.89 -5.39
C ALA A 83 -1.26 3.06 -4.14
N SER A 84 -1.63 1.79 -4.33
CA SER A 84 -1.93 0.87 -3.22
C SER A 84 -0.69 0.55 -2.40
N MET A 85 0.47 0.35 -3.05
CA MET A 85 1.75 0.18 -2.36
C MET A 85 2.15 1.45 -1.60
N SER A 86 2.02 2.63 -2.22
CA SER A 86 2.22 3.92 -1.52
C SER A 86 1.33 4.05 -0.28
N THR A 87 0.06 3.64 -0.39
CA THR A 87 -0.89 3.67 0.73
C THR A 87 -0.49 2.69 1.85
N ALA A 88 -0.03 1.49 1.51
CA ALA A 88 0.46 0.51 2.48
C ALA A 88 1.67 1.06 3.26
N MET A 89 2.64 1.66 2.57
CA MET A 89 3.78 2.31 3.22
C MET A 89 3.35 3.52 4.05
N GLN A 90 2.31 4.26 3.63
CA GLN A 90 1.70 5.33 4.43
C GLN A 90 1.12 4.84 5.76
N ARG A 91 0.69 3.57 5.81
CA ARG A 91 0.22 2.91 7.03
C ARG A 91 1.35 2.28 7.86
N GLY A 92 2.61 2.49 7.45
CA GLY A 92 3.80 2.05 8.20
C GLY A 92 4.35 0.68 7.79
N LEU A 93 3.88 0.11 6.69
CA LEU A 93 4.50 -1.10 6.13
C LEU A 93 5.87 -0.76 5.52
N SER A 94 6.81 -1.70 5.62
CA SER A 94 8.07 -1.62 4.90
C SER A 94 7.85 -1.77 3.39
N ASP A 95 8.82 -1.35 2.58
CA ASP A 95 8.75 -1.51 1.12
C ASP A 95 8.50 -2.96 0.70
N SER A 96 9.17 -3.92 1.36
CA SER A 96 9.01 -5.36 1.09
C SER A 96 7.61 -5.85 1.49
N ASP A 97 7.11 -5.47 2.67
CA ASP A 97 5.78 -5.91 3.13
C ASP A 97 4.67 -5.32 2.26
N ALA A 98 4.81 -4.04 1.88
CA ALA A 98 3.88 -3.35 0.99
C ALA A 98 3.91 -3.97 -0.42
N HIS A 99 5.10 -4.25 -0.95
CA HIS A 99 5.27 -4.95 -2.22
C HIS A 99 4.60 -6.33 -2.19
N ASP A 100 4.87 -7.15 -1.17
CA ASP A 100 4.37 -8.52 -1.09
C ASP A 100 2.85 -8.55 -0.95
N MET A 101 2.29 -7.68 -0.11
CA MET A 101 0.84 -7.56 0.05
C MET A 101 0.14 -7.18 -1.25
N VAL A 102 0.65 -6.16 -1.95
CA VAL A 102 0.02 -5.68 -3.19
C VAL A 102 0.22 -6.69 -4.32
N SER A 103 1.41 -7.28 -4.44
CA SER A 103 1.70 -8.34 -5.42
C SER A 103 0.83 -9.56 -5.22
N GLN A 104 0.62 -10.00 -3.97
CA GLN A 104 -0.28 -11.10 -3.65
C GLN A 104 -1.71 -10.74 -4.02
N THR A 105 -2.18 -9.55 -3.63
CA THR A 105 -3.54 -9.10 -3.92
C THR A 105 -3.80 -9.02 -5.43
N LEU A 106 -2.84 -8.50 -6.21
CA LEU A 106 -2.91 -8.48 -7.67
C LEU A 106 -3.08 -9.90 -8.24
N ARG A 107 -2.21 -10.84 -7.82
CA ARG A 107 -2.29 -12.24 -8.30
C ARG A 107 -3.59 -12.91 -7.90
N ASP A 108 -4.10 -12.64 -6.70
CA ASP A 108 -5.36 -13.19 -6.22
C ASP A 108 -6.54 -12.67 -7.06
N GLN A 109 -6.56 -11.37 -7.40
CA GLN A 109 -7.61 -10.79 -8.25
C GLN A 109 -7.54 -11.27 -9.70
N VAL A 110 -6.33 -11.44 -10.25
CA VAL A 110 -6.13 -12.00 -11.61
C VAL A 110 -6.58 -13.46 -11.65
N GLN A 111 -6.24 -14.25 -10.63
CA GLN A 111 -6.68 -15.65 -10.50
C GLN A 111 -8.19 -15.77 -10.30
N ALA A 112 -8.80 -14.89 -9.48
CA ALA A 112 -10.24 -14.87 -9.25
C ALA A 112 -11.04 -14.62 -10.52
N ARG A 113 -10.42 -13.96 -11.51
CA ARG A 113 -10.99 -13.67 -12.83
C ARG A 113 -10.60 -14.71 -13.90
N GLU A 114 -9.98 -15.82 -13.50
CA GLU A 114 -9.49 -16.88 -14.39
C GLU A 114 -8.53 -16.37 -15.49
N GLY A 115 -7.83 -15.25 -15.23
CA GLY A 115 -6.96 -14.59 -16.21
C GLY A 115 -7.70 -13.71 -17.23
N GLU A 116 -9.03 -13.57 -17.14
CA GLU A 116 -9.79 -12.66 -18.01
C GLU A 116 -9.89 -11.27 -17.36
N VAL A 117 -8.90 -10.42 -17.64
CA VAL A 117 -8.96 -8.99 -17.27
C VAL A 117 -9.79 -8.27 -18.32
N THR A 118 -11.12 -8.25 -18.13
CA THR A 118 -12.06 -7.60 -19.06
C THR A 118 -11.91 -6.08 -19.07
N ASP A 119 -11.59 -5.50 -17.91
CA ASP A 119 -11.29 -4.08 -17.75
C ASP A 119 -10.15 -3.86 -16.74
N PRO A 120 -9.03 -3.25 -17.15
CA PRO A 120 -7.89 -3.02 -16.27
C PRO A 120 -8.19 -2.01 -15.14
N ALA A 121 -9.11 -1.06 -15.34
CA ALA A 121 -9.45 -0.10 -14.29
C ALA A 121 -10.28 -0.74 -13.16
N ASP A 122 -11.14 -1.71 -13.49
CA ASP A 122 -11.87 -2.50 -12.48
C ASP A 122 -10.89 -3.34 -11.64
N LEU A 123 -9.91 -3.97 -12.28
CA LEU A 123 -8.88 -4.73 -11.58
C LEU A 123 -8.08 -3.84 -10.62
N GLY A 124 -7.62 -2.67 -11.07
CA GLY A 124 -6.91 -1.70 -10.23
C GLY A 124 -7.74 -1.22 -9.03
N SER A 125 -9.03 -0.98 -9.25
CA SER A 125 -9.97 -0.56 -8.20
C SER A 125 -10.18 -1.64 -7.14
N ASP A 126 -10.32 -2.89 -7.56
CA ASP A 126 -10.47 -4.05 -6.67
C ASP A 126 -9.20 -4.31 -5.85
N ILE A 127 -8.03 -4.18 -6.47
CA ILE A 127 -6.75 -4.32 -5.76
C ILE A 127 -6.67 -3.23 -4.68
N ARG A 128 -6.99 -1.99 -5.02
CA ARG A 128 -6.99 -0.88 -4.08
C ARG A 128 -7.96 -1.12 -2.92
N ALA A 129 -9.18 -1.57 -3.19
CA ALA A 129 -10.17 -1.87 -2.16
C ALA A 129 -9.75 -3.03 -1.25
N SER A 130 -9.15 -4.08 -1.82
CA SER A 130 -8.64 -5.23 -1.07
C SER A 130 -7.43 -4.87 -0.20
N VAL A 131 -6.50 -4.06 -0.71
CA VAL A 131 -5.36 -3.56 0.07
C VAL A 131 -5.84 -2.64 1.19
N ASP A 132 -6.75 -1.70 0.92
CA ASP A 132 -7.31 -0.82 1.96
C ASP A 132 -8.04 -1.61 3.05
N SER A 133 -8.81 -2.63 2.69
CA SER A 133 -9.49 -3.51 3.65
C SER A 133 -8.51 -4.29 4.52
N GLN A 134 -7.40 -4.78 3.94
CA GLN A 134 -6.35 -5.48 4.68
C GLN A 134 -5.62 -4.53 5.64
N LEU A 135 -5.31 -3.32 5.19
CA LEU A 135 -4.68 -2.28 6.01
C LEU A 135 -5.61 -1.78 7.12
N ALA A 136 -6.92 -1.70 6.89
CA ALA A 136 -7.92 -1.32 7.89
C ALA A 136 -8.12 -2.41 8.95
N GLY A 137 -7.90 -3.68 8.59
CA GLY A 137 -7.95 -4.82 9.51
C GLY A 137 -6.69 -5.01 10.36
N MET A 138 -5.60 -4.30 10.08
CA MET A 138 -4.40 -4.33 10.91
C MET A 138 -4.61 -3.52 12.21
N PRO A 139 -4.46 -4.12 13.40
CA PRO A 139 -4.52 -3.36 14.65
C PRO A 139 -3.43 -2.29 14.64
N GLY A 140 -3.86 -1.03 14.71
CA GLY A 140 -3.10 0.13 14.25
C GLY A 140 -1.77 0.38 14.96
N GLY A 141 -0.75 0.61 14.14
CA GLY A 141 0.16 1.73 14.37
C GLY A 141 -0.62 3.03 14.28
N GLU A 142 -1.22 3.45 15.39
CA GLU A 142 -1.73 4.80 15.56
C GLU A 142 -0.69 5.63 16.33
N PRO A 143 -0.09 6.68 15.76
CA PRO A 143 0.61 7.66 16.56
C PRO A 143 -0.45 8.55 17.23
N GLY A 144 -0.94 8.15 18.40
CA GLY A 144 -1.50 9.10 19.37
C GLY A 144 -2.94 8.93 19.88
N ALA A 145 -3.54 7.75 19.89
CA ALA A 145 -4.89 7.58 20.44
C ALA A 145 -5.02 6.45 21.49
N MET A 146 -4.26 6.52 22.59
CA MET A 146 -4.71 5.90 23.85
C MET A 146 -5.75 6.81 24.48
N GLY A 147 -6.99 6.69 24.00
CA GLY A 147 -8.14 7.46 24.47
C GLY A 147 -9.43 6.64 24.46
N GLY A 148 -9.51 5.65 25.36
CA GLY A 148 -10.74 5.21 26.05
C GLY A 148 -11.97 4.72 25.26
N GLY A 149 -12.23 3.40 25.36
CA GLY A 149 -13.57 2.76 25.48
C GLY A 149 -14.50 2.76 24.25
N ALA A 150 -15.36 1.77 23.97
CA ALA A 150 -15.75 0.54 24.65
C ALA A 150 -16.62 -0.33 23.69
N ALA A 151 -16.65 -1.65 23.94
CA ALA A 151 -17.65 -2.67 23.54
C ALA A 151 -17.91 -2.88 22.02
N ASP A 152 -18.14 -4.08 21.47
CA ASP A 152 -18.94 -5.22 21.91
C ASP A 152 -18.61 -6.46 21.04
N GLY A 153 -18.79 -7.67 21.56
CA GLY A 153 -19.22 -8.81 20.74
C GLY A 153 -18.25 -9.97 20.45
N GLY A 154 -18.31 -11.01 21.29
CA GLY A 154 -18.36 -12.41 20.79
C GLY A 154 -17.14 -13.31 20.97
N THR A 155 -17.06 -14.00 22.12
CA THR A 155 -16.29 -15.26 22.23
C THR A 155 -17.22 -16.43 22.62
N THR A 156 -17.54 -17.21 21.59
CA THR A 156 -17.48 -18.68 21.51
C THR A 156 -17.94 -19.54 22.70
N GLY A 157 -18.96 -20.36 22.41
CA GLY A 157 -19.57 -21.31 23.33
C GLY A 157 -18.80 -22.61 23.60
N GLY A 158 -19.35 -23.39 24.51
CA GLY A 158 -18.87 -24.74 24.86
C GLY A 158 -19.52 -25.33 26.11
N THR A 159 -20.86 -25.44 26.19
CA THR A 159 -21.50 -26.32 27.19
C THR A 159 -21.53 -27.75 26.63
N MET A 160 -20.60 -28.57 27.10
CA MET A 160 -20.63 -30.01 26.88
C MET A 160 -21.75 -30.65 27.71
N SER A 161 -22.64 -31.35 27.02
CA SER A 161 -23.59 -32.31 27.58
C SER A 161 -22.84 -33.56 28.07
N GLY A 162 -23.12 -33.96 29.31
CA GLY A 162 -22.86 -35.31 29.84
C GLY A 162 -22.17 -35.30 31.20
N ASP A 163 -22.93 -35.48 32.30
CA ASP A 163 -22.83 -36.68 33.15
C ASP A 163 -23.80 -36.61 34.37
N ALA A 164 -24.45 -37.75 34.63
CA ALA A 164 -25.00 -38.27 35.88
C ALA A 164 -25.78 -37.39 36.90
N GLY A 165 -27.10 -37.63 36.94
CA GLY A 165 -27.78 -38.17 38.13
C GLY A 165 -27.99 -37.27 39.35
N GLN A 166 -29.22 -36.74 39.51
CA GLN A 166 -29.84 -36.68 40.83
C GLN A 166 -31.37 -36.71 40.74
N THR A 167 -31.92 -37.84 41.18
CA THR A 167 -33.31 -38.03 41.60
C THR A 167 -33.66 -37.12 42.78
N GLY A 168 -34.85 -36.52 42.80
CA GLY A 168 -35.35 -35.88 44.02
C GLY A 168 -36.62 -35.04 43.84
N LYS A 169 -37.77 -35.71 43.70
CA LYS A 169 -39.09 -35.15 44.01
C LYS A 169 -39.38 -35.41 45.50
N ALA A 170 -39.84 -34.38 46.21
CA ALA A 170 -40.63 -34.42 47.46
C ALA A 170 -41.21 -32.99 47.60
N TYR A 171 -42.49 -32.66 47.84
CA TYR A 171 -43.62 -33.27 48.57
C TYR A 171 -43.22 -34.06 49.81
#